data_AF-C7HSJ6-F1
#
_entry.id   AF-C7HSJ6-F1
#
_cell.length_a   1.000
_cell.length_b   1.000
_cell.length_c   1.000
_cell.angle_alpha   90.00
_cell.angle_beta   90.00
_cell.angle_gamma   90.00
#
_symmetry.space_group_name_H-M   'P 1'
#
loop_
_entity.id
_entity.type
_entity.pdbx_description
1 polymer ?
#
loop_
_entity_poly.entity_id
_entity_poly.type
_entity_poly.pdbx_seq_one_letter_code
_entity_poly.pdbx_strand_id
1 'polypeptide(L)'
;MFFKINKDKKNEEKILLDECKNLVEKNDIDSAINKLEKYIEENKKLGKVFTYLMELYNKQLSEARLNGEDEKIKFNLDRIDKLMQKSKDIVRGR
;
A
#
# COMPACT_ATOMS: atom_id res chain seq x y z
N MET A 1 -3.47 30.21 15.81
CA MET A 1 -4.58 29.29 15.50
C MET A 1 -4.04 28.18 14.58
N PHE A 2 -3.35 27.16 15.13
CA PHE A 2 -2.53 26.19 14.38
C PHE A 2 -3.13 24.78 14.30
N PHE A 3 -4.46 24.64 14.20
CA PHE A 3 -5.14 23.33 14.22
C PHE A 3 -5.90 22.96 12.93
N LYS A 4 -5.66 23.64 11.80
CA LYS A 4 -6.37 23.32 10.54
C LYS A 4 -5.67 22.31 9.62
N ILE A 5 -4.34 22.23 9.63
CA ILE A 5 -3.58 21.44 8.63
C ILE A 5 -3.77 19.91 8.77
N ASN A 6 -4.14 19.42 9.95
CA ASN A 6 -4.25 17.98 10.20
C ASN A 6 -5.57 17.34 9.75
N LYS A 7 -6.60 18.13 9.40
CA LYS A 7 -7.92 17.59 9.00
C LYS A 7 -7.95 17.16 7.53
N ASP A 8 -7.28 17.90 6.65
CA ASP A 8 -7.26 17.62 5.21
C ASP A 8 -6.50 16.32 4.86
N LYS A 9 -5.31 16.12 5.42
CA LYS A 9 -4.50 14.91 5.14
C LYS A 9 -5.16 13.59 5.56
N LYS A 10 -5.97 13.61 6.62
CA LYS A 10 -6.72 12.44 7.10
C LYS A 10 -7.89 12.09 6.19
N ASN A 11 -8.41 13.08 5.47
CA ASN A 11 -9.45 12.91 4.47
C ASN A 11 -8.86 12.35 3.17
N GLU A 12 -7.69 12.84 2.75
CA GLU A 12 -6.97 12.34 1.57
C GLU A 12 -6.62 10.85 1.68
N GLU A 13 -6.08 10.40 2.81
CA GLU A 13 -5.81 8.96 3.04
C GLU A 13 -7.08 8.12 2.91
N LYS A 14 -8.20 8.62 3.42
CA LYS A 14 -9.48 7.90 3.37
C LYS A 14 -10.03 7.84 1.95
N ILE A 15 -10.01 8.96 1.22
CA ILE A 15 -10.43 9.04 -0.18
C ILE A 15 -9.58 8.11 -1.05
N LEU A 16 -8.26 8.12 -0.87
CA LEU A 16 -7.34 7.25 -1.58
C LEU A 16 -7.66 5.77 -1.33
N LEU A 17 -7.91 5.39 -0.08
CA LEU A 17 -8.28 4.02 0.28
C LEU A 17 -9.61 3.60 -0.37
N ASP A 18 -10.62 4.47 -0.37
CA ASP A 18 -11.90 4.18 -1.03
C ASP A 18 -11.75 4.08 -2.55
N GLU A 19 -10.92 4.93 -3.18
CA GLU A 19 -10.56 4.78 -4.60
C GLU A 19 -9.85 3.46 -4.89
N CYS A 20 -8.88 3.09 -4.06
CA CYS A 20 -8.10 1.86 -4.25
C CYS A 20 -8.98 0.62 -4.08
N LYS A 21 -9.92 0.63 -3.13
CA LYS A 21 -10.92 -0.43 -2.98
C LYS A 21 -11.77 -0.58 -4.24
N ASN A 22 -12.30 0.53 -4.77
CA ASN A 22 -13.06 0.52 -6.01
C ASN A 22 -12.24 0.00 -7.21
N LEU A 23 -10.94 0.31 -7.27
CA LEU A 23 -10.04 -0.22 -8.31
C LEU A 23 -9.84 -1.73 -8.16
N VAL A 24 -9.63 -2.21 -6.93
CA VAL A 24 -9.50 -3.65 -6.65
C VAL A 24 -10.77 -4.41 -7.02
N GLU A 25 -11.96 -3.84 -6.75
CA GLU A 25 -13.24 -4.42 -7.18
C GLU A 25 -13.38 -4.51 -8.71
N LYS A 26 -12.74 -3.59 -9.45
CA LYS A 26 -12.68 -3.60 -10.91
C LYS A 26 -11.58 -4.51 -11.48
N ASN A 27 -10.87 -5.27 -10.65
CA ASN A 27 -9.66 -6.03 -10.97
C ASN A 27 -8.43 -5.17 -11.35
N ASP A 28 -8.46 -3.86 -11.12
CA ASP A 28 -7.34 -2.94 -11.35
C ASP A 28 -6.42 -2.85 -10.12
N ILE A 29 -5.97 -3.99 -9.62
CA ILE A 29 -5.17 -4.09 -8.39
C ILE A 29 -3.80 -3.38 -8.56
N ASP A 30 -3.15 -3.52 -9.71
CA ASP A 30 -1.87 -2.86 -9.99
C ASP A 30 -1.98 -1.32 -9.94
N SER A 31 -3.08 -0.77 -10.45
CA SER A 31 -3.35 0.68 -10.37
C SER A 31 -3.56 1.14 -8.92
N ALA A 32 -4.26 0.33 -8.12
CA ALA A 32 -4.44 0.59 -6.69
C ALA A 32 -3.08 0.57 -5.95
N ILE A 33 -2.28 -0.46 -6.18
CA ILE A 33 -0.93 -0.61 -5.59
C ILE A 33 -0.06 0.62 -5.90
N ASN A 34 0.04 1.00 -7.17
CA ASN A 34 0.87 2.15 -7.58
C ASN A 34 0.43 3.45 -6.90
N LYS A 35 -0.89 3.68 -6.77
CA LYS A 35 -1.42 4.85 -6.05
C LYS A 35 -1.04 4.84 -4.57
N LEU A 36 -1.17 3.69 -3.90
CA LEU A 36 -0.82 3.52 -2.48
C LEU A 36 0.69 3.71 -2.25
N GLU A 37 1.53 3.12 -3.10
CA GLU A 37 2.99 3.26 -3.02
C GLU A 37 3.43 4.70 -3.19
N LYS A 38 2.90 5.38 -4.22
CA LYS A 38 3.20 6.81 -4.46
C LYS A 38 2.78 7.67 -3.27
N TYR A 39 1.61 7.42 -2.69
CA TYR A 39 1.17 8.16 -1.50
C TYR A 39 2.09 7.96 -0.30
N ILE A 40 2.55 6.72 -0.07
CA ILE A 40 3.49 6.39 1.02
C ILE A 40 4.83 7.10 0.81
N GLU A 41 5.34 7.14 -0.42
CA GLU A 41 6.58 7.85 -0.75
C GLU A 41 6.46 9.37 -0.56
N GLU A 42 5.37 9.97 -1.01
CA GLU A 42 5.14 11.41 -0.91
C GLU A 42 4.89 11.86 0.54
N ASN A 43 4.09 11.10 1.29
CA ASN A 43 3.72 11.48 2.65
C ASN A 43 4.69 10.97 3.71
N LYS A 44 5.57 10.01 3.36
CA LYS A 44 6.47 9.32 4.29
C LYS A 44 5.76 8.91 5.59
N LYS A 45 4.55 8.38 5.45
CA LYS A 45 3.70 7.99 6.59
C LYS A 45 3.23 6.56 6.46
N LEU A 46 3.46 5.80 7.52
CA LEU A 46 2.96 4.44 7.69
C LEU A 46 1.62 4.53 8.42
N GLY A 47 0.57 4.81 7.63
CA GLY A 47 -0.80 4.89 8.09
C GLY A 47 -1.62 3.68 7.67
N LYS A 48 -2.93 3.88 7.55
CA LYS A 48 -3.87 2.88 7.03
C LYS A 48 -3.57 2.52 5.58
N VAL A 49 -3.04 3.45 4.78
CA VAL A 49 -2.57 3.19 3.41
C VAL A 49 -1.54 2.06 3.37
N PHE A 50 -0.56 2.10 4.28
CA PHE A 50 0.49 1.08 4.34
C PHE A 50 -0.07 -0.28 4.75
N THR A 51 -0.92 -0.32 5.79
CA THR A 51 -1.58 -1.56 6.22
C THR A 51 -2.40 -2.17 5.09
N TYR A 52 -3.19 -1.36 4.39
CA TYR A 52 -4.01 -1.82 3.29
C TYR A 52 -3.18 -2.33 2.09
N LEU A 53 -2.08 -1.64 1.75
CA LEU A 53 -1.16 -2.11 0.71
C LEU A 53 -0.55 -3.48 1.07
N MET A 54 -0.16 -3.68 2.33
CA MET A 54 0.31 -4.98 2.80
C MET A 54 -0.77 -6.06 2.75
N GLU A 55 -2.02 -5.74 3.09
CA GLU A 55 -3.14 -6.67 2.96
C GLU A 55 -3.34 -7.11 1.50
N LEU A 56 -3.26 -6.17 0.54
CA LEU A 56 -3.36 -6.50 -0.89
C LEU A 56 -2.23 -7.44 -1.35
N TYR A 57 -0.98 -7.14 -0.99
CA TYR A 57 0.14 -8.01 -1.33
C TYR A 57 0.03 -9.40 -0.69
N ASN A 58 -0.40 -9.49 0.57
CA ASN A 58 -0.63 -10.77 1.23
C ASN A 58 -1.75 -11.56 0.55
N LYS A 59 -2.82 -10.90 0.07
CA LYS A 59 -3.89 -11.54 -0.68
C LYS A 59 -3.38 -12.12 -2.01
N GLN A 60 -2.63 -11.34 -2.79
CA GLN A 60 -2.01 -11.80 -4.04
C GLN A 60 -1.02 -12.94 -3.81
N LEU A 61 -0.26 -12.89 -2.72
CA LEU A 61 0.65 -13.96 -2.32
C LEU A 61 -0.12 -15.24 -1.96
N SER A 62 -1.23 -15.12 -1.23
CA SER A 62 -2.09 -16.25 -0.91
C SER A 62 -2.70 -16.87 -2.17
N GLU A 63 -3.21 -16.05 -3.08
CA GLU A 63 -3.76 -16.52 -4.36
C GLU A 63 -2.69 -17.24 -5.20
N ALA A 64 -1.49 -16.66 -5.31
CA ALA A 64 -0.37 -17.29 -6.00
C ALA A 64 0.05 -18.63 -5.35
N ARG A 65 0.03 -18.72 -4.01
CA ARG A 65 0.30 -19.97 -3.28
C ARG A 65 -0.76 -21.03 -3.53
N LEU A 66 -2.04 -20.64 -3.57
CA LEU A 66 -3.15 -21.56 -3.84
C LEU A 66 -3.08 -22.11 -5.28
N ASN A 67 -2.67 -21.27 -6.23
CA ASN A 67 -2.52 -21.67 -7.63
C ASN A 67 -1.17 -22.34 -7.96
N GLY A 68 -0.23 -22.40 -7.01
CA GLY A 68 1.11 -22.95 -7.24
C GLY A 68 1.98 -22.10 -8.19
N GLU A 69 1.72 -20.79 -8.25
CA GLU A 69 2.41 -19.87 -9.16
C GLU A 69 3.72 -19.35 -8.53
N ASP A 70 4.74 -20.21 -8.47
CA ASP A 70 6.02 -19.93 -7.80
C ASP A 70 6.68 -18.60 -8.22
N GLU A 71 6.57 -18.23 -9.50
CA GLU A 71 7.08 -16.94 -9.99
C GLU A 71 6.36 -15.74 -9.35
N LYS A 72 5.02 -15.80 -9.27
CA LYS A 72 4.23 -14.75 -8.63
C LYS A 72 4.44 -14.71 -7.13
N ILE A 73 4.63 -15.87 -6.49
CA ILE A 73 4.99 -15.94 -5.07
C ILE A 73 6.29 -15.17 -4.82
N LYS A 74 7.35 -15.48 -5.59
CA LYS A 74 8.65 -14.82 -5.44
C LYS A 74 8.57 -13.33 -5.73
N PHE A 75 7.82 -12.94 -6.76
CA PHE A 75 7.62 -11.54 -7.12
C PHE A 75 6.90 -10.75 -6.01
N ASN A 76 5.83 -11.31 -5.44
CA ASN A 76 5.10 -10.67 -4.34
C ASN A 76 5.93 -10.58 -3.07
N LEU A 77 6.75 -11.60 -2.76
CA LEU A 77 7.68 -11.56 -1.64
C LEU A 77 8.71 -10.44 -1.79
N ASP A 78 9.31 -10.29 -2.98
CA ASP A 78 10.27 -9.22 -3.26
C ASP A 78 9.62 -7.82 -3.14
N ARG A 79 8.36 -7.67 -3.60
CA ARG A 79 7.58 -6.43 -3.40
C ARG A 79 7.33 -6.13 -1.92
N ILE A 80 6.92 -7.12 -1.13
CA ILE A 80 6.71 -6.99 0.31
C ILE A 80 8.01 -6.59 1.00
N ASP A 81 9.13 -7.25 0.68
CA ASP A 81 10.43 -6.94 1.28
C ASP A 81 10.88 -5.52 0.96
N LYS A 82 10.73 -5.07 -0.29
CA LYS A 82 11.00 -3.68 -0.70
C LYS A 82 10.13 -2.69 0.06
N LEU A 83 8.83 -2.97 0.19
CA LEU A 83 7.91 -2.14 0.95
C LEU A 83 8.31 -2.06 2.44
N MET A 84 8.77 -3.17 3.01
CA MET A 84 9.27 -3.23 4.39
C MET A 84 10.61 -2.51 4.59
N GLN A 85 11.48 -2.49 3.59
CA GLN A 85 12.70 -1.66 3.65
C GLN A 85 12.34 -0.18 3.62
N LYS A 86 11.47 0.25 2.68
CA LYS A 86 10.97 1.64 2.62
C LYS A 86 10.32 2.05 3.94
N SER A 87 9.53 1.17 4.54
CA SER A 87 8.89 1.47 5.83
C SER A 87 9.91 1.63 6.95
N LYS A 88 10.93 0.77 7.02
CA LYS A 88 12.03 0.92 7.97
C LYS A 88 12.79 2.23 7.79
N ASP A 89 13.03 2.66 6.56
CA ASP A 89 13.72 3.93 6.28
C ASP A 89 12.89 5.14 6.73
N ILE A 90 11.59 5.11 6.46
CA ILE A 90 10.63 6.11 6.95
C ILE A 90 10.65 6.17 8.48
N VAL A 91 10.60 5.02 9.17
CA VAL A 91 10.63 4.96 10.65
C VAL A 91 11.97 5.45 11.20
N ARG A 92 13.08 5.13 10.54
CA ARG A 92 14.42 5.57 10.92
C ARG A 92 14.68 7.04 10.60
N GLY A 93 13.79 7.70 9.86
CA GLY A 93 13.90 9.11 9.48
C GLY A 93 15.05 9.39 8.49
N ARG A 94 15.44 8.39 7.67
CA ARG A 94 16.42 8.57 6.61
C ARG A 94 15.79 9.03 5.30
#